data_AF-A0AAU6T0B6-F1
#
_entry.id   AF-A0AAU6T0B6-F1
#
_cell.length_a   1.000
_cell.length_b   1.000
_cell.length_c   1.000
_cell.angle_alpha   90.00
_cell.angle_beta   90.00
_cell.angle_gamma   90.00
#
_symmetry.space_group_name_H-M   'P 1'
#
loop_
_entity.id
_entity.type
_entity.pdbx_description
1 polymer ?
#
loop_
_entity_poly.entity_id
_entity_poly.type
_entity_poly.pdbx_seq_one_letter_code
_entity_poly.pdbx_strand_id
1 'polypeptide(L)'
;MRLAHKRKVQAKLQKRIIAMVANITSAPKTAKPVAVNPVVAKKTAHPSSEPVSPTTRAEIVLTPKQQQVFDIVVANAEGINPKGIGLAAGQEESKAASWATGALKKLLEVELIARESQAGNKVIYKAL
;
A
#
# COMPACT_ATOMS: atom_id res chain seq x y z
N MET A 1 23.49 39.09 7.22
CA MET A 1 24.40 38.01 6.75
C MET A 1 23.80 36.58 6.74
N ARG A 2 22.70 36.29 7.46
CA ARG A 2 22.14 34.91 7.58
C ARG A 2 21.40 34.37 6.34
N LEU A 3 20.77 35.23 5.53
CA LEU A 3 19.91 34.80 4.42
C LEU A 3 20.68 34.23 3.22
N ALA A 4 21.83 34.83 2.88
CA ALA A 4 22.66 34.37 1.76
C ALA A 4 23.20 32.95 2.00
N HIS A 5 23.64 32.66 3.22
CA HIS A 5 24.10 31.32 3.60
C HIS A 5 22.97 30.30 3.50
N LYS A 6 21.77 30.62 4.03
CA LYS A 6 20.59 29.75 3.91
C LYS A 6 20.24 29.45 2.44
N ARG A 7 20.22 30.46 1.57
CA ARG A 7 19.97 30.28 0.12
C ARG A 7 21.01 29.38 -0.54
N LYS A 8 22.30 29.56 -0.20
CA LYS A 8 23.41 28.73 -0.72
C LYS A 8 23.29 27.26 -0.29
N VAL A 9 22.89 27.01 0.96
CA VAL A 9 22.64 25.65 1.48
C VAL A 9 21.47 25.00 0.76
N GLN A 10 20.34 25.72 0.60
CA GLN A 10 19.15 25.20 -0.09
C GLN A 10 19.44 24.88 -1.56
N ALA A 11 20.15 25.76 -2.27
CA ALA A 11 20.54 25.50 -3.66
C ALA A 11 21.47 24.27 -3.79
N LYS A 12 22.37 24.04 -2.83
CA LYS A 12 23.25 22.87 -2.81
C LYS A 12 22.47 21.58 -2.57
N LEU A 13 21.45 21.61 -1.72
CA LEU A 13 20.56 20.48 -1.46
C LEU A 13 19.72 20.13 -2.70
N GLN A 14 19.09 21.13 -3.33
CA GLN A 14 18.30 20.94 -4.55
C GLN A 14 19.14 20.33 -5.68
N LYS A 15 20.38 20.81 -5.90
CA LYS A 15 21.29 20.24 -6.90
C LYS A 15 21.58 18.75 -6.67
N ARG A 16 21.75 18.33 -5.41
CA ARG A 16 21.98 16.91 -5.07
C ARG A 16 20.74 16.06 -5.35
N ILE A 17 19.56 16.55 -4.97
CA ILE A 17 18.30 15.83 -5.22
C ILE A 17 18.09 15.65 -6.73
N ILE A 18 18.28 16.71 -7.52
CA ILE A 18 18.14 16.65 -8.98
C ILE A 18 19.14 15.66 -9.60
N ALA A 19 20.41 15.69 -9.18
CA ALA A 19 21.43 14.77 -9.67
C ALA A 19 21.12 13.31 -9.29
N MET A 20 20.65 13.07 -8.06
CA MET A 20 20.22 11.73 -7.64
C MET A 20 19.06 11.24 -8.50
N VAL A 21 18.00 12.05 -8.68
CA VAL A 21 16.83 11.73 -9.50
C VAL A 21 17.22 11.43 -10.95
N ALA A 22 18.12 12.22 -11.54
CA ALA A 22 18.61 11.97 -12.89
C ALA A 22 19.35 10.63 -13.02
N ASN A 23 20.15 10.25 -12.01
CA ASN A 23 20.89 8.99 -11.99
C ASN A 23 19.98 7.75 -11.83
N ILE A 24 18.83 7.88 -11.15
CA ILE A 24 17.84 6.79 -11.08
C ILE A 24 17.10 6.63 -12.42
N THR A 25 16.88 7.73 -13.14
CA THR A 25 16.23 7.72 -14.45
C THR A 25 17.17 7.27 -15.58
N SER A 26 18.49 7.39 -15.40
CA SER A 26 19.49 7.02 -16.42
C SER A 26 20.08 5.62 -16.26
N ALA A 27 19.56 4.77 -15.36
CA ALA A 27 19.99 3.38 -15.27
C ALA A 27 19.51 2.60 -16.53
N PRO A 28 20.42 2.13 -17.40
CA PRO A 28 20.03 1.47 -18.64
C PRO A 28 19.43 0.08 -18.36
N LYS A 29 18.17 -0.12 -18.75
CA LYS A 29 17.59 -1.45 -19.01
C LYS A 29 17.82 -1.80 -20.48
N THR A 30 18.91 -2.51 -20.78
CA THR A 30 19.14 -3.25 -22.04
C THR A 30 19.89 -4.53 -21.64
N ALA A 31 19.48 -5.75 -21.96
CA ALA A 31 19.17 -6.40 -23.25
C ALA A 31 18.53 -7.79 -22.95
N LYS A 32 17.81 -8.56 -23.77
CA LYS A 32 17.32 -8.55 -25.17
C LYS A 32 16.31 -9.73 -25.31
N PRO A 33 15.46 -9.78 -26.35
CA PRO A 33 14.45 -10.82 -26.59
C PRO A 33 15.01 -11.99 -27.41
N VAL A 34 14.62 -13.23 -27.11
CA VAL A 34 14.80 -14.39 -28.02
C VAL A 34 13.55 -15.26 -27.93
N ALA A 35 12.83 -15.35 -29.03
CA ALA A 35 11.70 -16.25 -29.25
C ALA A 35 12.19 -17.53 -29.92
N VAL A 36 11.88 -18.71 -29.38
CA VAL A 36 11.65 -19.94 -30.15
C VAL A 36 10.65 -20.85 -29.40
N ASN A 37 9.58 -21.17 -30.12
CA ASN A 37 8.41 -22.02 -29.85
C ASN A 37 8.78 -23.54 -29.76
N PRO A 38 7.83 -24.52 -29.68
CA PRO A 38 6.67 -24.75 -28.79
C PRO A 38 6.67 -26.22 -28.24
N VAL A 39 5.52 -26.69 -27.72
CA VAL A 39 5.08 -28.12 -27.58
C VAL A 39 5.22 -28.72 -26.15
N VAL A 40 4.14 -28.59 -25.35
CA VAL A 40 3.22 -29.68 -24.88
C VAL A 40 3.69 -30.35 -23.58
N ALA A 41 2.87 -30.70 -22.59
CA ALA A 41 1.52 -30.38 -22.14
C ALA A 41 1.29 -31.21 -20.86
N LYS A 42 0.86 -30.58 -19.77
CA LYS A 42 -0.04 -31.11 -18.71
C LYS A 42 -0.10 -30.03 -17.62
N LYS A 43 -1.11 -29.16 -17.59
CA LYS A 43 -2.47 -29.38 -17.03
C LYS A 43 -2.32 -29.81 -15.57
N THR A 44 -2.54 -28.94 -14.59
CA THR A 44 -3.78 -28.19 -14.23
C THR A 44 -3.41 -26.85 -13.58
N ALA A 45 -3.79 -25.65 -14.03
CA ALA A 45 -5.13 -25.12 -14.29
C ALA A 45 -6.10 -25.34 -13.13
N HIS A 46 -6.18 -24.36 -12.22
CA HIS A 46 -7.43 -23.97 -11.60
C HIS A 46 -7.68 -22.50 -11.99
N PRO A 47 -8.45 -22.25 -13.07
CA PRO A 47 -9.07 -20.98 -13.35
C PRO A 47 -10.47 -20.92 -12.72
N SER A 48 -10.87 -19.71 -12.30
CA SER A 48 -12.23 -19.14 -12.37
C SER A 48 -13.46 -20.01 -12.04
N SER A 49 -14.16 -19.64 -10.97
CA SER A 49 -15.64 -19.49 -10.93
C SER A 49 -16.06 -19.04 -9.51
N GLU A 50 -16.31 -17.75 -9.27
CA GLU A 50 -17.66 -17.11 -9.34
C GLU A 50 -18.37 -17.13 -7.97
N PRO A 51 -19.44 -16.37 -7.73
CA PRO A 51 -19.45 -14.92 -7.56
C PRO A 51 -20.16 -14.54 -6.24
N VAL A 52 -19.58 -13.69 -5.40
CA VAL A 52 -20.33 -13.14 -4.25
C VAL A 52 -20.14 -11.63 -4.12
N SER A 53 -20.69 -10.93 -5.11
CA SER A 53 -21.56 -9.79 -4.81
C SER A 53 -22.99 -10.35 -4.89
N PRO A 54 -23.90 -10.09 -3.94
CA PRO A 54 -24.21 -8.72 -3.52
C PRO A 54 -24.49 -8.55 -2.01
N THR A 55 -24.11 -7.43 -1.41
CA THR A 55 -25.09 -6.46 -0.92
C THR A 55 -24.40 -5.21 -0.37
N THR A 56 -24.63 -4.11 -1.08
CA THR A 56 -24.86 -2.77 -0.53
C THR A 56 -23.99 -2.31 0.65
N ARG A 57 -22.82 -1.73 0.36
CA ARG A 57 -22.47 -0.48 1.04
C ARG A 57 -21.68 0.45 0.14
N ALA A 58 -22.47 1.16 -0.67
CA ALA A 58 -22.19 2.40 -1.35
C ALA A 58 -21.10 2.36 -2.43
N GLU A 59 -21.39 3.05 -3.53
CA GLU A 59 -20.49 3.47 -4.59
C GLU A 59 -19.43 4.44 -4.05
N ILE A 60 -18.74 4.06 -2.98
CA ILE A 60 -17.58 4.76 -2.47
C ILE A 60 -16.43 4.22 -3.31
N VAL A 61 -15.99 5.02 -4.27
CA VAL A 61 -14.80 4.70 -5.06
C VAL A 61 -13.58 4.74 -4.13
N LEU A 62 -13.34 3.63 -3.45
CA LEU A 62 -12.18 3.41 -2.62
C LEU A 62 -10.97 3.29 -3.53
N THR A 63 -9.88 3.96 -3.16
CA THR A 63 -8.60 3.75 -3.84
C THR A 63 -8.17 2.28 -3.65
N PRO A 64 -7.39 1.70 -4.59
CA PRO A 64 -6.95 0.29 -4.48
C PRO A 64 -6.26 -0.03 -3.15
N LYS A 65 -5.53 0.95 -2.58
CA LYS A 65 -4.89 0.83 -1.27
C LYS A 65 -5.90 0.79 -0.12
N GLN A 66 -6.93 1.62 -0.17
CA GLN A 66 -7.98 1.61 0.86
C GLN A 66 -8.80 0.33 0.79
N GLN A 67 -9.09 -0.15 -0.42
CA GLN A 67 -9.76 -1.44 -0.62
C GLN A 67 -8.95 -2.58 -0.01
N GLN A 68 -7.65 -2.67 -0.32
CA GLN A 68 -6.78 -3.69 0.25
C GLN A 68 -6.75 -3.66 1.79
N VAL A 69 -6.70 -2.45 2.38
CA VAL A 69 -6.74 -2.31 3.84
C VAL A 69 -8.08 -2.73 4.42
N PHE A 70 -9.19 -2.38 3.75
CA PHE A 70 -10.53 -2.77 4.16
C PHE A 70 -10.72 -4.30 4.09
N ASP A 71 -10.31 -4.92 2.98
CA ASP A 71 -10.41 -6.38 2.79
C ASP A 71 -9.65 -7.15 3.89
N ILE A 72 -8.46 -6.68 4.26
CA ILE A 72 -7.69 -7.27 5.37
C ILE A 72 -8.41 -7.10 6.70
N VAL A 73 -9.02 -5.94 6.96
CA VAL A 73 -9.78 -5.71 8.20
C VAL A 73 -11.03 -6.60 8.25
N VAL A 74 -11.74 -6.77 7.13
CA VAL A 74 -12.89 -7.68 7.01
C VAL A 74 -12.48 -9.14 7.23
N ALA A 75 -11.32 -9.56 6.72
CA ALA A 75 -10.80 -10.90 6.93
C ALA A 75 -10.42 -11.19 8.41
N ASN A 76 -10.32 -10.17 9.27
CA ASN A 76 -9.94 -10.30 10.68
C ASN A 76 -11.07 -9.84 11.61
N ALA A 77 -12.04 -10.73 11.86
CA ALA A 77 -13.24 -10.44 12.66
C ALA A 77 -12.95 -10.03 14.12
N GLU A 78 -11.84 -10.51 14.71
CA GLU A 78 -11.41 -10.13 16.06
C GLU A 78 -10.87 -8.70 16.14
N GLY A 79 -10.63 -8.07 14.99
CA GLY A 79 -10.00 -6.76 14.86
C GLY A 79 -8.49 -6.86 14.75
N ILE A 80 -7.90 -5.93 14.00
CA ILE A 80 -6.47 -5.96 13.66
C ILE A 80 -5.82 -4.59 13.93
N ASN A 81 -4.57 -4.61 14.38
CA ASN A 81 -3.80 -3.39 14.61
C ASN A 81 -3.18 -2.85 13.29
N PRO A 82 -2.84 -1.55 13.19
CA PRO A 82 -2.26 -0.98 11.98
C PRO A 82 -1.01 -1.70 11.46
N LYS A 83 -0.18 -2.20 12.37
CA LYS A 83 1.04 -2.94 12.01
C LYS A 83 0.70 -4.30 11.39
N GLY A 84 -0.26 -5.01 11.96
CA GLY A 84 -0.76 -6.30 11.46
C GLY A 84 -1.38 -6.17 10.08
N ILE A 85 -2.12 -5.09 9.82
CA ILE A 85 -2.67 -4.81 8.49
C ILE A 85 -1.55 -4.68 7.46
N GLY A 86 -0.52 -3.88 7.76
CA GLY A 86 0.62 -3.72 6.86
C GLY A 86 1.39 -5.02 6.63
N LEU A 87 1.58 -5.84 7.67
CA LEU A 87 2.24 -7.14 7.55
C LEU A 87 1.43 -8.12 6.69
N ALA A 88 0.10 -8.18 6.87
CA ALA A 88 -0.80 -8.98 6.03
C ALA A 88 -0.80 -8.51 4.56
N ALA A 89 -0.57 -7.22 4.32
CA ALA A 89 -0.38 -6.64 2.99
C ALA A 89 1.03 -6.88 2.39
N GLY A 90 1.90 -7.64 3.08
CA GLY A 90 3.27 -7.92 2.62
C GLY A 90 4.23 -6.74 2.74
N GLN A 91 3.94 -5.74 3.58
CA GLN A 91 4.87 -4.65 3.84
C GLN A 91 5.98 -5.05 4.82
N GLU A 92 7.13 -4.39 4.67
CA GLU A 92 8.24 -4.48 5.60
C GLU A 92 7.81 -4.02 7.00
N GLU A 93 8.29 -4.70 8.04
CA GLU A 93 7.87 -4.49 9.43
C GLU A 93 8.04 -3.04 9.90
N SER A 94 9.09 -2.35 9.46
CA SER A 94 9.36 -0.96 9.82
C SER A 94 8.40 0.05 9.17
N LYS A 95 7.72 -0.32 8.07
CA LYS A 95 6.79 0.54 7.33
C LYS A 95 5.33 0.10 7.44
N ALA A 96 5.08 -1.13 7.90
CA ALA A 96 3.76 -1.75 7.95
C ALA A 96 2.72 -0.87 8.65
N ALA A 97 3.04 -0.35 9.83
CA ALA A 97 2.13 0.53 10.57
C ALA A 97 1.80 1.80 9.78
N SER A 98 2.84 2.56 9.36
CA SER A 98 2.70 3.83 8.64
C SER A 98 1.99 3.68 7.28
N TRP A 99 2.15 2.54 6.63
CA TRP A 99 1.49 2.24 5.37
C TRP A 99 -0.04 2.18 5.54
N ALA A 100 -0.52 1.51 6.59
CA ALA A 100 -1.95 1.33 6.86
C ALA A 100 -2.62 2.61 7.40
N THR A 101 -1.93 3.41 8.23
CA THR A 101 -2.53 4.56 8.95
C THR A 101 -3.22 5.56 8.03
N GLY A 102 -2.64 5.84 6.86
CA GLY A 102 -3.21 6.79 5.90
C GLY A 102 -4.53 6.32 5.29
N ALA A 103 -4.66 5.01 5.03
CA ALA A 103 -5.89 4.42 4.52
C ALA A 103 -6.95 4.28 5.62
N LEU A 104 -6.55 3.85 6.82
CA LEU A 104 -7.43 3.73 7.99
C LEU A 104 -8.10 5.06 8.36
N LYS A 105 -7.38 6.18 8.26
CA LYS A 105 -7.95 7.51 8.49
C LYS A 105 -9.14 7.80 7.56
N LYS A 106 -9.05 7.38 6.30
CA LYS A 106 -10.11 7.58 5.31
C LYS A 106 -11.26 6.59 5.47
N LEU A 107 -10.97 5.35 5.86
CA LEU A 107 -12.00 4.34 6.14
C LEU A 107 -12.82 4.66 7.40
N LEU A 108 -12.21 5.31 8.38
CA LEU A 108 -12.92 5.87 9.55
C LEU A 108 -13.80 7.07 9.17
N GLU A 109 -13.32 7.96 8.30
CA GLU A 109 -14.07 9.15 7.84
C GLU A 109 -15.34 8.77 7.08
N VAL A 110 -15.31 7.64 6.37
CA VAL A 110 -16.46 7.10 5.62
C VAL A 110 -17.26 6.09 6.47
N GLU A 111 -16.94 5.95 7.76
CA GLU A 111 -17.64 5.07 8.71
C GLU A 111 -17.80 3.61 8.22
N LEU A 112 -16.76 3.10 7.52
CA LEU A 112 -16.66 1.70 7.08
C LEU A 112 -16.00 0.81 8.14
N ILE A 113 -15.22 1.40 9.04
CA ILE A 113 -14.44 0.71 10.07
C ILE A 113 -14.67 1.40 11.40
N ALA A 114 -14.72 0.62 12.49
CA ALA A 114 -14.70 1.11 13.86
C ALA A 114 -13.30 1.05 14.44
N ARG A 115 -12.92 2.10 15.18
CA ARG A 115 -11.70 2.12 15.99
C ARG A 115 -12.06 1.78 17.42
N GLU A 116 -11.56 0.66 17.92
CA GLU A 116 -11.72 0.25 19.31
C GLU A 116 -10.36 0.38 20.04
N SER A 117 -10.39 0.97 21.22
CA SER A 117 -9.21 1.09 22.07
C SER A 117 -9.20 -0.09 23.03
N GLN A 118 -8.18 -0.94 22.93
CA GLN A 118 -7.96 -2.07 23.82
C GLN A 118 -7.02 -1.68 24.96
N ALA A 119 -7.08 -2.41 26.08
CA ALA A 119 -6.23 -2.22 27.24
C ALA A 119 -4.73 -2.11 26.86
N GLY A 120 -4.02 -1.18 27.51
CA GLY A 120 -2.59 -0.94 27.25
C GLY A 120 -2.28 -0.03 26.06
N ASN A 121 -3.12 0.98 25.79
CA ASN A 121 -2.97 1.94 24.67
C ASN A 121 -2.90 1.28 23.28
N LYS A 122 -3.43 0.07 23.13
CA LYS A 122 -3.48 -0.63 21.85
C LYS A 122 -4.75 -0.22 21.10
N VAL A 123 -4.61 0.00 19.79
CA VAL A 123 -5.74 0.37 18.92
C VAL A 123 -5.96 -0.76 17.93
N ILE A 124 -7.20 -1.24 17.88
CA ILE A 124 -7.66 -2.24 16.91
C ILE A 124 -8.73 -1.64 16.01
N TYR A 125 -8.81 -2.15 14.80
CA TYR A 125 -9.76 -1.74 13.79
C TYR A 125 -10.62 -2.94 13.40
N LYS A 126 -11.94 -2.73 13.37
CA LYS A 126 -12.93 -3.75 13.02
C LYS A 126 -13.83 -3.22 11.90
N ALA A 127 -14.22 -4.07 10.96
CA ALA A 127 -15.22 -3.71 9.97
C ALA A 127 -16.57 -3.50 10.65
N LEU A 128 -17.35 -2.51 10.17
CA LEU A 128 -18.69 -2.20 10.66
C LEU A 128 -19.78 -2.98 9.91
#